data_AF-A0AAX4A0B6-F1
#
_entry.id   AF-A0AAX4A0B6-F1
#
_cell.length_a   1.000
_cell.length_b   1.000
_cell.length_c   1.000
_cell.angle_alpha   90.00
_cell.angle_beta   90.00
_cell.angle_gamma   90.00
#
_symmetry.space_group_name_H-M   'P 1'
#
loop_
_entity.id
_entity.type
_entity.pdbx_description
1 polymer ?
#
loop_
_entity_poly.entity_id
_entity_poly.type
_entity_poly.pdbx_seq_one_letter_code
_entity_poly.pdbx_strand_id
1 'polypeptide(L)'
;MATSKKSAVSARDRARNASAARLAEEQKRVKLNEDDLVSFFQADQSISTISDDLTLKIEKLRRESADKIREAESDRQRAVLALKERGETVASIATMTELSPSEVNRLLKSARAELKEADPKKSEKSEDKKPAAIVESSTPDTLGSAEPISAAS
;
A
#
# COMPACT_ATOMS: atom_id res chain seq x y z
N MET A 1 -14.11 -29.68 78.35
CA MET A 1 -14.20 -28.42 77.59
C MET A 1 -12.98 -28.17 76.65
N ALA A 2 -12.40 -29.20 75.99
CA ALA A 2 -11.19 -29.03 75.15
C ALA A 2 -11.39 -29.32 73.65
N THR A 3 -12.54 -29.88 73.25
CA THR A 3 -12.82 -30.33 71.88
C THR A 3 -13.21 -29.19 70.92
N SER A 4 -13.93 -28.17 71.41
CA SER A 4 -14.43 -27.04 70.61
C SER A 4 -13.32 -26.13 70.04
N LYS A 5 -12.22 -25.91 70.78
CA LYS A 5 -11.10 -25.09 70.29
C LYS A 5 -10.32 -25.80 69.16
N LYS A 6 -10.18 -27.13 69.23
CA LYS A 6 -9.44 -27.91 68.22
C LYS A 6 -10.24 -28.07 66.92
N SER A 7 -11.57 -28.17 67.01
CA SER A 7 -12.45 -28.15 65.82
C SER A 7 -12.52 -26.77 65.16
N ALA A 8 -12.52 -25.69 65.96
CA ALA A 8 -12.47 -24.31 65.43
C ALA A 8 -11.15 -24.01 64.71
N VAL A 9 -10.00 -24.47 65.24
CA VAL A 9 -8.70 -24.37 64.57
C VAL A 9 -8.70 -25.17 63.26
N SER A 10 -9.18 -26.41 63.29
CA SER A 10 -9.30 -27.25 62.08
C SER A 10 -10.24 -26.66 61.00
N ALA A 11 -11.32 -25.99 61.39
CA ALA A 11 -12.21 -25.31 60.46
C ALA A 11 -11.56 -24.07 59.82
N ARG A 12 -10.81 -23.30 60.61
CA ARG A 12 -10.07 -22.12 60.13
C ARG A 12 -8.97 -22.50 59.14
N ASP A 13 -8.26 -23.59 59.40
CA ASP A 13 -7.20 -24.08 58.51
C ASP A 13 -7.77 -24.62 57.19
N ARG A 14 -8.92 -25.32 57.23
CA ARG A 14 -9.64 -25.72 56.00
C ARG A 14 -10.11 -24.52 55.17
N ALA A 15 -10.63 -23.46 55.81
CA ALA A 15 -11.06 -22.24 55.11
C ALA A 15 -9.88 -21.47 54.48
N ARG A 16 -8.72 -21.44 55.15
CA ARG A 16 -7.48 -20.86 54.61
C ARG A 16 -6.94 -21.66 53.43
N ASN A 17 -6.93 -22.99 53.52
CA ASN A 17 -6.48 -23.83 52.41
C ASN A 17 -7.41 -23.74 51.19
N ALA A 18 -8.72 -23.66 51.40
CA ALA A 18 -9.68 -23.47 50.31
C ALA A 18 -9.54 -22.10 49.62
N SER A 19 -9.27 -21.03 50.37
CA SER A 19 -9.00 -19.70 49.79
C SER A 19 -7.66 -19.62 49.09
N ALA A 20 -6.61 -20.24 49.63
CA ALA A 20 -5.31 -20.34 48.97
C ALA A 20 -5.39 -21.14 47.66
N ALA A 21 -6.14 -22.25 47.64
CA ALA A 21 -6.35 -23.04 46.43
C ALA A 21 -7.09 -22.24 45.35
N ARG A 22 -8.17 -21.52 45.71
CA ARG A 22 -8.90 -20.64 44.78
C ARG A 22 -8.01 -19.54 44.21
N LEU A 23 -7.20 -18.89 45.07
CA LEU A 23 -6.26 -17.86 44.61
C LEU A 23 -5.21 -18.43 43.66
N ALA A 24 -4.70 -19.63 43.93
CA ALA A 24 -3.73 -20.29 43.05
C ALA A 24 -4.34 -20.68 41.70
N GLU A 25 -5.61 -21.12 41.66
CA GLU A 25 -6.34 -21.41 40.42
C GLU A 25 -6.61 -20.12 39.61
N GLU A 26 -7.03 -19.05 40.28
CA GLU A 26 -7.22 -17.74 39.64
C GLU A 26 -5.91 -17.22 39.03
N GLN A 27 -4.80 -17.30 39.77
CA GLN A 27 -3.48 -16.90 39.27
C GLN A 27 -3.04 -17.73 38.07
N LYS A 28 -3.29 -19.05 38.07
CA LYS A 28 -2.98 -19.91 36.92
C LYS A 28 -3.81 -19.52 35.70
N ARG A 29 -5.11 -19.25 35.89
CA ARG A 29 -5.98 -18.82 34.81
C ARG A 29 -5.55 -17.47 34.24
N VAL A 30 -5.18 -16.52 35.10
CA VAL A 30 -4.69 -15.21 34.66
C VAL A 30 -3.43 -15.37 33.80
N LYS A 31 -2.46 -16.19 34.24
CA LYS A 31 -1.24 -16.44 33.47
C LYS A 31 -1.52 -17.08 32.10
N LEU A 32 -2.38 -18.10 32.07
CA LEU A 32 -2.77 -18.73 30.79
C LEU A 32 -3.43 -17.72 29.85
N ASN A 33 -4.33 -16.89 30.39
CA ASN A 33 -4.97 -15.84 29.59
C ASN A 33 -3.94 -14.80 29.11
N GLU A 34 -2.97 -14.42 29.94
CA GLU A 34 -1.89 -13.49 29.54
C GLU A 34 -1.05 -14.08 28.40
N ASP A 35 -0.62 -15.33 28.51
CA ASP A 35 0.17 -16.02 27.48
C ASP A 35 -0.61 -16.17 26.16
N ASP A 36 -1.91 -16.52 26.25
CA ASP A 36 -2.79 -16.63 25.10
C ASP A 36 -3.02 -15.27 24.43
N LEU A 37 -3.20 -14.21 25.21
CA LEU A 37 -3.37 -12.85 24.68
C LEU A 37 -2.09 -12.34 24.01
N VAL A 38 -0.91 -12.59 24.59
CA VAL A 38 0.37 -12.26 23.96
C VAL A 38 0.49 -12.97 22.60
N SER A 39 0.19 -14.26 22.56
CA SER A 39 0.23 -15.06 21.33
C SER A 39 -0.77 -14.54 20.29
N PHE A 40 -1.98 -14.17 20.72
CA PHE A 40 -3.01 -13.60 19.86
C PHE A 40 -2.54 -12.28 19.23
N PHE A 41 -2.05 -11.33 20.02
CA PHE A 41 -1.62 -10.03 19.49
C PHE A 41 -0.38 -10.15 18.59
N GLN A 42 0.54 -11.06 18.89
CA GLN A 42 1.67 -11.34 18.00
C GLN A 42 1.20 -11.91 16.65
N ALA A 43 0.23 -12.83 16.67
CA ALA A 43 -0.35 -13.37 15.45
C ALA A 43 -1.08 -12.28 14.65
N ASP A 44 -1.87 -11.43 15.30
CA ASP A 44 -2.61 -10.34 14.67
C ASP A 44 -1.67 -9.31 14.02
N GLN A 45 -0.62 -8.90 14.72
CA GLN A 45 0.44 -8.03 14.17
C GLN A 45 1.15 -8.69 12.98
N SER A 46 1.42 -9.99 13.08
CA SER A 46 2.06 -10.74 11.99
C SER A 46 1.15 -10.79 10.76
N ILE A 47 -0.15 -11.01 10.93
CA ILE A 47 -1.14 -11.01 9.84
C ILE A 47 -1.18 -9.63 9.16
N SER A 48 -1.25 -8.55 9.93
CA SER A 48 -1.21 -7.18 9.37
C SER A 48 0.06 -6.95 8.56
N THR A 49 1.22 -7.30 9.13
CA THR A 49 2.52 -7.13 8.47
C THR A 49 2.61 -7.93 7.17
N ILE A 50 2.16 -9.19 7.19
CA ILE A 50 2.14 -10.05 6.00
C ILE A 50 1.22 -9.47 4.91
N SER A 51 0.06 -8.94 5.30
CA SER A 51 -0.89 -8.32 4.37
C SER A 51 -0.31 -7.07 3.70
N ASP A 52 0.35 -6.21 4.47
CA ASP A 52 0.98 -4.99 3.96
C ASP A 52 2.13 -5.34 3.02
N ASP A 53 2.99 -6.27 3.41
CA ASP A 53 4.10 -6.78 2.59
C ASP A 53 3.60 -7.39 1.27
N LEU A 54 2.50 -8.16 1.31
CA LEU A 54 1.91 -8.76 0.12
C LEU A 54 1.40 -7.67 -0.83
N THR A 55 0.73 -6.65 -0.31
CA THR A 55 0.24 -5.52 -1.09
C THR A 55 1.39 -4.80 -1.80
N LEU A 56 2.46 -4.47 -1.07
CA LEU A 56 3.65 -3.82 -1.62
C LEU A 56 4.33 -4.67 -2.70
N LYS A 57 4.44 -5.99 -2.50
CA LYS A 57 5.02 -6.91 -3.48
C LYS A 57 4.17 -7.00 -4.75
N ILE A 58 2.84 -7.05 -4.62
CA ILE A 58 1.92 -7.08 -5.76
C ILE A 58 2.04 -5.77 -6.56
N GLU A 59 2.06 -4.62 -5.90
CA GLU A 59 2.19 -3.33 -6.57
C GLU A 59 3.53 -3.17 -7.29
N LYS A 60 4.62 -3.63 -6.66
CA LYS A 60 5.94 -3.67 -7.29
C LYS A 60 5.92 -4.55 -8.53
N LEU A 61 5.41 -5.78 -8.42
CA LEU A 61 5.35 -6.72 -9.54
C LEU A 61 4.49 -6.20 -10.68
N ARG A 62 3.36 -5.54 -10.37
CA ARG A 62 2.51 -4.90 -11.38
C ARG A 62 3.26 -3.82 -12.15
N ARG A 63 3.99 -2.94 -11.46
CA ARG A 63 4.81 -1.88 -12.10
C ARG A 63 5.90 -2.48 -12.99
N GLU A 64 6.69 -3.42 -12.45
CA GLU A 64 7.75 -4.08 -13.20
C GLU A 64 7.21 -4.82 -14.42
N SER A 65 6.06 -5.48 -14.30
CA SER A 65 5.41 -6.16 -15.42
C SER A 65 4.92 -5.17 -16.48
N ALA A 66 4.31 -4.06 -16.05
CA ALA A 66 3.85 -3.02 -16.97
C ALA A 66 5.01 -2.39 -17.76
N ASP A 67 6.15 -2.15 -17.11
CA ASP A 67 7.33 -1.61 -17.78
C ASP A 67 7.94 -2.62 -18.77
N LYS A 68 8.05 -3.90 -18.38
CA LYS A 68 8.51 -4.98 -19.29
C LYS A 68 7.59 -5.16 -20.49
N ILE A 69 6.28 -5.08 -20.30
CA ILE A 69 5.30 -5.13 -21.40
C ILE A 69 5.50 -3.93 -22.31
N ARG A 70 5.64 -2.71 -21.77
CA ARG A 70 5.90 -1.50 -22.57
C ARG A 70 7.19 -1.62 -23.38
N GLU A 71 8.26 -2.14 -22.78
CA GLU A 71 9.53 -2.37 -23.45
C GLU A 71 9.38 -3.38 -24.61
N ALA A 72 8.75 -4.54 -24.34
CA ALA A 72 8.48 -5.54 -25.37
C ALA A 72 7.57 -5.01 -26.49
N GLU A 73 6.59 -4.15 -26.17
CA GLU A 73 5.75 -3.48 -27.16
C GLU A 73 6.56 -2.52 -28.03
N SER A 74 7.46 -1.72 -27.45
CA SER A 74 8.36 -0.84 -28.21
C SER A 74 9.31 -1.66 -29.10
N ASP A 75 9.85 -2.78 -28.62
CA ASP A 75 10.68 -3.66 -29.44
C ASP A 75 9.91 -4.28 -30.60
N ARG A 76 8.67 -4.70 -30.36
CA ARG A 76 7.77 -5.18 -31.43
C ARG A 76 7.52 -4.10 -32.48
N GLN A 77 7.29 -2.86 -32.05
CA GLN A 77 7.11 -1.71 -32.94
C GLN A 77 8.36 -1.44 -33.78
N ARG A 78 9.55 -1.42 -33.14
CA ARG A 78 10.85 -1.24 -33.81
C ARG A 78 11.12 -2.34 -34.83
N ALA A 79 10.84 -3.59 -34.48
CA ALA A 79 11.04 -4.73 -35.38
C ALA A 79 10.19 -4.60 -36.65
N VAL A 80 8.91 -4.24 -36.52
CA VAL A 80 8.00 -4.04 -37.65
C VAL A 80 8.45 -2.85 -38.52
N LEU A 81 8.93 -1.77 -37.91
CA LEU A 81 9.49 -0.64 -38.66
C LEU A 81 10.76 -1.03 -39.43
N ALA A 82 11.67 -1.76 -38.79
CA ALA A 82 12.91 -2.23 -39.43
C ALA A 82 12.64 -3.20 -40.59
N LEU A 83 11.57 -4.02 -40.53
CA LEU A 83 11.11 -4.79 -41.68
C LEU A 83 10.64 -3.88 -42.81
N LYS A 84 9.84 -2.85 -42.49
CA LYS A 84 9.34 -1.90 -43.48
C LYS A 84 10.47 -1.11 -44.16
N GLU A 85 11.49 -0.71 -43.40
CA GLU A 85 12.69 -0.01 -43.91
C GLU A 85 13.55 -0.88 -44.82
N ARG A 86 13.55 -2.21 -44.60
CA ARG A 86 14.18 -3.19 -45.51
C ARG A 86 13.42 -3.41 -46.82
N GLY A 87 12.30 -2.73 -47.02
CA GLY A 87 11.49 -2.80 -48.24
C GLY A 87 10.33 -3.78 -48.18
N GLU A 88 10.11 -4.47 -47.06
CA GLU A 88 8.97 -5.40 -46.93
C GLU A 88 7.63 -4.66 -47.10
N THR A 89 6.67 -5.36 -47.69
CA THR A 89 5.30 -4.87 -47.84
C THR A 89 4.49 -5.14 -46.58
N VAL A 90 3.43 -4.36 -46.34
CA VAL A 90 2.54 -4.59 -45.19
C VAL A 90 1.91 -5.99 -45.24
N ALA A 91 1.57 -6.48 -46.44
CA ALA A 91 1.05 -7.83 -46.63
C ALA A 91 2.09 -8.91 -46.26
N SER A 92 3.34 -8.76 -46.71
CA SER A 92 4.44 -9.67 -46.36
C SER A 92 4.67 -9.73 -44.85
N ILE A 93 4.74 -8.57 -44.19
CA ILE A 93 4.91 -8.48 -42.74
C ILE A 93 3.73 -9.11 -42.00
N ALA A 94 2.49 -8.86 -42.45
CA ALA A 94 1.29 -9.47 -41.88
C ALA A 94 1.36 -11.01 -41.94
N THR A 95 1.79 -11.58 -43.08
CA THR A 95 2.00 -13.03 -43.21
C THR A 95 3.13 -13.54 -42.31
N MET A 96 4.28 -12.85 -42.24
CA MET A 96 5.42 -13.29 -41.42
C MET A 96 5.16 -13.22 -39.91
N THR A 97 4.30 -12.30 -39.47
CA THR A 97 4.02 -12.04 -38.05
C THR A 97 2.67 -12.59 -37.59
N GLU A 98 1.90 -13.19 -38.50
CA GLU A 98 0.52 -13.64 -38.28
C GLU A 98 -0.41 -12.55 -37.74
N LEU A 99 -0.12 -11.29 -38.09
CA LEU A 99 -0.92 -10.14 -37.72
C LEU A 99 -1.84 -9.71 -38.86
N SER A 100 -2.92 -9.03 -38.51
CA SER A 100 -3.75 -8.38 -39.52
C SER A 100 -3.00 -7.18 -40.15
N PRO A 101 -3.26 -6.84 -41.43
CA PRO A 101 -2.66 -5.67 -42.06
C PRO A 101 -2.96 -4.35 -41.31
N SER A 102 -4.12 -4.26 -40.63
CA SER A 102 -4.48 -3.12 -39.80
C SER A 102 -3.60 -3.02 -38.54
N GLU A 103 -3.29 -4.14 -37.88
CA GLU A 103 -2.38 -4.17 -36.74
C GLU A 103 -0.95 -3.82 -37.13
N VAL A 104 -0.45 -4.32 -38.26
CA VAL A 104 0.86 -3.94 -38.79
C VAL A 104 0.93 -2.43 -39.02
N ASN A 105 -0.10 -1.84 -39.63
CA ASN A 105 -0.17 -0.39 -39.82
C ASN A 105 -0.25 0.39 -38.49
N ARG A 106 -0.98 -0.14 -37.50
CA ARG A 106 -1.02 0.45 -36.15
C ARG A 106 0.37 0.47 -35.51
N LEU A 107 1.10 -0.65 -35.57
CA LEU A 107 2.46 -0.76 -35.03
C LEU A 107 3.42 0.19 -35.76
N LEU A 108 3.35 0.29 -37.09
CA LEU A 108 4.17 1.24 -37.86
C LEU A 108 3.88 2.69 -37.50
N LYS A 109 2.61 3.03 -37.28
CA LYS A 109 2.22 4.39 -36.86
C LYS A 109 2.77 4.71 -35.47
N SER A 110 2.63 3.80 -34.51
CA SER A 110 3.17 3.97 -33.15
C SER A 110 4.70 4.06 -33.16
N ALA A 111 5.39 3.18 -33.90
CA ALA A 111 6.85 3.16 -33.99
C ALA A 111 7.42 4.50 -34.47
N ARG A 112 6.77 5.10 -35.49
CA ARG A 112 7.17 6.41 -36.04
C ARG A 112 6.88 7.55 -35.08
N ALA A 113 5.82 7.46 -34.28
CA ALA A 113 5.54 8.46 -33.26
C ALA A 113 6.59 8.40 -32.13
N GLU A 114 6.97 7.20 -31.68
CA GLU A 114 8.03 7.01 -30.67
C GLU A 114 9.38 7.57 -31.15
N LEU A 115 9.76 7.34 -32.41
CA LEU A 115 10.98 7.93 -32.98
C LEU A 115 10.94 9.46 -33.03
N LYS A 116 9.77 10.04 -33.29
CA LYS A 116 9.62 11.50 -33.37
C LYS A 116 9.74 12.18 -31.99
N GLU A 117 9.24 11.55 -30.94
CA GLU A 117 9.33 12.06 -29.57
C GLU A 117 10.73 11.83 -28.96
N ALA A 118 11.52 10.90 -29.50
CA ALA A 118 12.89 10.63 -29.06
C ALA A 118 13.95 11.61 -29.60
N ASP A 119 13.60 12.53 -30.52
CA ASP A 119 14.49 13.55 -31.07
C ASP A 119 14.48 14.84 -30.20
N PRO A 120 15.52 15.13 -29.38
CA PRO A 120 15.49 16.23 -28.41
C PRO A 120 15.77 17.63 -29.04
N LYS A 121 15.73 17.78 -30.36
CA LYS A 121 16.19 18.99 -31.07
C LYS A 121 15.12 20.04 -31.40
N LYS A 122 14.04 20.15 -30.62
CA LYS A 122 13.05 21.23 -30.84
C LYS A 122 12.33 21.73 -29.59
N SER A 123 13.07 22.09 -28.56
CA SER A 123 12.54 22.91 -27.46
C SER A 123 13.57 23.92 -26.94
N GLU A 124 14.08 24.76 -27.83
CA GLU A 124 14.63 26.07 -27.47
C GLU A 124 14.11 27.13 -28.46
N LYS A 125 13.10 27.89 -28.03
CA LYS A 125 12.98 29.35 -28.16
C LYS A 125 11.58 29.82 -27.83
N SER A 126 11.44 30.45 -26.67
CA SER A 126 10.62 31.63 -26.41
C SER A 126 11.03 32.18 -25.05
N GLU A 127 12.08 33.00 -25.07
CA GLU A 127 12.45 33.88 -23.97
C GLU A 127 11.32 34.89 -23.69
N ASP A 128 10.94 34.93 -22.42
CA ASP A 128 11.05 36.10 -21.55
C ASP A 128 10.41 37.44 -21.98
N LYS A 129 9.41 37.85 -21.21
CA LYS A 129 9.10 39.27 -20.95
C LYS A 129 8.41 39.43 -19.59
N LYS A 130 9.22 39.59 -18.54
CA LYS A 130 8.89 40.34 -17.30
C LYS A 130 9.14 41.85 -17.60
N PRO A 131 8.37 42.85 -17.08
CA PRO A 131 8.43 43.20 -15.65
C PRO A 131 7.19 43.82 -14.94
N ALA A 132 7.14 43.51 -13.64
CA ALA A 132 6.89 44.36 -12.45
C ALA A 132 5.60 45.20 -12.28
N ALA A 133 4.88 44.93 -11.17
CA ALA A 133 4.20 45.88 -10.24
C ALA A 133 3.65 45.03 -9.05
N ILE A 134 4.18 45.07 -7.81
CA ILE A 134 3.86 45.97 -6.66
C ILE A 134 2.35 46.30 -6.62
N VAL A 135 1.55 45.89 -5.62
CA VAL A 135 1.23 46.61 -4.35
C VAL A 135 0.04 45.78 -3.76
N GLU A 136 0.20 45.09 -2.62
CA GLU A 136 -0.27 45.48 -1.28
C GLU A 136 -1.78 45.25 -1.00
N SER A 137 -2.05 44.80 0.24
CA SER A 137 -3.31 44.95 0.98
C SER A 137 -4.51 44.07 0.60
N SER A 138 -4.74 43.02 1.41
CA SER A 138 -6.10 42.55 1.71
C SER A 138 -6.18 41.90 3.10
N THR A 139 -6.44 42.74 4.12
CA THR A 139 -7.33 42.42 5.26
C THR A 139 -8.00 43.74 5.67
N PRO A 140 -9.32 43.75 5.90
CA PRO A 140 -9.85 43.53 7.26
C PRO A 140 -10.97 42.46 7.28
N ASP A 141 -11.10 41.62 8.33
CA ASP A 141 -11.88 41.85 9.59
C ASP A 141 -13.41 41.86 9.30
N THR A 142 -14.35 41.15 9.96
CA THR A 142 -14.50 40.63 11.34
C THR A 142 -15.80 39.79 11.44
N LEU A 143 -15.96 39.04 12.56
CA LEU A 143 -17.17 38.43 13.19
C LEU A 143 -17.66 37.11 12.56
N GLY A 144 -17.93 36.01 13.28
CA GLY A 144 -18.23 35.66 14.68
C GLY A 144 -19.02 34.33 14.54
N SER A 145 -18.88 33.26 15.30
CA SER A 145 -18.76 33.11 16.74
C SER A 145 -18.10 31.75 17.04
N ALA A 146 -17.19 31.75 18.00
CA ALA A 146 -16.89 30.58 18.80
C ALA A 146 -17.74 30.66 20.07
N GLU A 147 -18.33 29.56 20.52
CA GLU A 147 -18.71 29.33 21.92
C GLU A 147 -18.94 27.83 22.17
N PRO A 148 -18.85 27.36 23.43
CA PRO A 148 -17.83 26.37 23.79
C PRO A 148 -18.36 25.08 24.41
N ILE A 149 -17.47 24.10 24.45
CA ILE A 149 -17.42 22.93 25.33
C ILE A 149 -17.93 23.24 26.75
N SER A 150 -18.91 22.47 27.21
CA SER A 150 -19.25 22.35 28.63
C SER A 150 -19.33 20.88 29.01
N ALA A 151 -18.49 20.53 29.98
CA ALA A 151 -18.48 19.27 30.71
C ALA A 151 -18.83 19.55 32.18
N ALA A 152 -19.25 18.49 32.87
CA ALA A 152 -19.52 18.36 34.31
C ALA A 152 -20.92 18.80 34.79
N SER A 153 -21.75 17.80 35.08
CA SER A 153 -22.01 17.33 36.45
C SER A 153 -22.71 15.97 36.45
#